data_AF-A0A6S6XQE8-F1
#
_entry.id   AF-A0A6S6XQE8-F1
#
_cell.length_a   1.000
_cell.length_b   1.000
_cell.length_c   1.000
_cell.angle_alpha   90.00
_cell.angle_beta   90.00
_cell.angle_gamma   90.00
#
_symmetry.space_group_name_H-M   'P 1'
#
loop_
_entity.id
_entity.type
_entity.pdbx_description
1 polymer ?
#
loop_
_entity_poly.entity_id
_entity_poly.type
_entity_poly.pdbx_seq_one_letter_code
_entity_poly.pdbx_strand_id
1 'polypeptide(L)'
;MDRILNKVCSCKDCIFYDKCKANKVCEDFSPIDEDDYAENVEKYLKKHVKPSNETKLKRHPSNVGRYGISGSDESTDSRYVNFINDGLRIIRSGEVCYCYFVYQIEDILRFEPDAHIDFHDGVYYITL
;
A
#
# COMPACT_ATOMS: atom_id res chain seq x y z
N MET A 1 10.00 -0.82 10.78
CA MET A 1 8.55 -0.66 11.04
C MET A 1 7.88 -1.92 10.56
N ASP A 2 7.29 -2.71 11.45
CA ASP A 2 6.43 -3.82 11.03
C ASP A 2 5.20 -3.25 10.36
N ARG A 3 5.10 -3.43 9.03
CA ARG A 3 3.93 -3.04 8.25
C ARG A 3 2.73 -3.87 8.70
N ILE A 4 1.53 -3.32 8.61
CA ILE A 4 0.31 -4.01 9.06
C ILE A 4 0.17 -5.36 8.36
N LEU A 5 0.49 -5.41 7.06
CA LEU A 5 0.48 -6.64 6.26
C LEU A 5 1.45 -7.72 6.77
N ASN A 6 2.61 -7.36 7.34
CA ASN A 6 3.52 -8.36 7.90
C ASN A 6 2.91 -9.13 9.08
N LYS A 7 1.87 -8.57 9.72
CA LYS A 7 1.09 -9.22 10.77
C LYS A 7 -0.07 -10.08 10.23
N VAL A 8 -0.48 -9.85 8.98
CA VAL A 8 -1.61 -10.53 8.30
C VAL A 8 -1.14 -11.58 7.28
N CYS A 9 0.12 -11.50 6.81
CA CYS A 9 0.74 -12.48 5.91
C CYS A 9 0.92 -13.89 6.53
N SER A 10 0.32 -14.17 7.68
CA SER A 10 0.21 -15.53 8.20
C SER A 10 -1.09 -16.15 7.68
N CYS A 11 -1.03 -17.38 7.17
CA CYS A 11 -2.20 -18.11 6.65
C CYS A 11 -3.32 -18.33 7.68
N LYS A 12 -3.08 -18.01 8.96
CA LYS A 12 -4.00 -18.19 10.07
C LYS A 12 -5.18 -17.20 10.03
N ASP A 13 -4.95 -16.00 9.49
CA ASP A 13 -5.92 -14.90 9.40
C ASP A 13 -5.91 -14.29 7.97
N CYS A 14 -5.74 -15.15 6.96
CA CYS A 14 -5.66 -14.73 5.56
C CYS A 14 -7.02 -14.20 5.09
N ILE A 15 -7.13 -12.87 4.96
CA ILE A 15 -8.32 -12.21 4.37
C ILE A 15 -8.37 -12.34 2.84
N PHE A 16 -7.34 -12.93 2.24
CA PHE A 16 -7.08 -12.87 0.81
C PHE A 16 -7.66 -14.09 0.08
N TYR A 17 -7.58 -15.31 0.64
CA TYR A 17 -7.93 -16.55 -0.07
C TYR A 17 -8.53 -17.62 0.85
N ASP A 18 -9.75 -18.09 0.54
CA ASP A 18 -10.50 -19.11 1.29
C ASP A 18 -9.90 -20.53 1.21
N LYS A 19 -9.07 -20.81 0.19
CA LYS A 19 -8.48 -22.13 -0.09
C LYS A 19 -6.98 -22.22 0.22
N CYS A 20 -6.47 -21.31 1.05
CA CYS A 20 -5.04 -21.25 1.37
C CYS A 20 -4.56 -22.53 2.08
N LYS A 21 -3.53 -23.20 1.54
CA LYS A 21 -2.84 -24.29 2.24
C LYS A 21 -1.82 -23.66 3.19
N ALA A 22 -2.02 -23.84 4.50
CA ALA A 22 -1.31 -23.16 5.59
C ALA A 22 0.24 -23.18 5.57
N ASN A 23 0.88 -23.87 4.62
CA ASN A 23 2.32 -24.08 4.53
C ASN A 23 2.91 -23.82 3.12
N LYS A 24 2.21 -23.13 2.22
CA LYS A 24 2.74 -22.74 0.90
C LYS A 24 2.50 -21.26 0.64
N VAL A 25 3.44 -20.62 -0.06
CA VAL A 25 3.22 -19.29 -0.65
C VAL A 25 2.09 -19.41 -1.66
N CYS A 26 1.13 -18.48 -1.65
CA CYS A 26 0.05 -18.42 -2.64
C CYS A 26 0.64 -17.95 -3.98
N GLU A 27 1.25 -18.86 -4.72
CA GLU A 27 1.86 -18.58 -6.04
C GLU A 27 0.79 -18.22 -7.08
N ASP A 28 -0.45 -18.69 -6.91
CA ASP A 28 -1.60 -18.45 -7.80
C ASP A 28 -2.68 -17.60 -7.12
N PHE A 29 -2.29 -16.58 -6.35
CA PHE A 29 -3.26 -15.71 -5.70
C PHE A 29 -4.04 -14.89 -6.74
N SER A 30 -5.28 -15.29 -7.00
CA SER A 30 -6.31 -14.52 -7.70
C SER A 30 -7.59 -14.64 -6.87
N PRO A 31 -8.20 -13.52 -6.45
CA PRO A 31 -9.46 -13.58 -5.74
C PRO A 31 -10.53 -14.25 -6.62
N ILE A 32 -11.35 -15.11 -6.03
CA ILE A 32 -12.47 -15.74 -6.75
C ILE A 32 -13.54 -14.69 -7.09
N ASP A 33 -13.66 -13.68 -6.23
CA ASP A 33 -14.53 -12.52 -6.36
C ASP A 33 -13.69 -11.27 -6.05
N GLU A 34 -13.41 -10.47 -7.09
CA GLU A 34 -12.54 -9.30 -6.99
C GLU A 34 -13.21 -8.15 -6.22
N ASP A 35 -14.54 -8.03 -6.33
CA ASP A 35 -15.33 -7.00 -5.64
C ASP A 35 -15.35 -7.25 -4.13
N ASP A 36 -15.70 -8.47 -3.72
CA ASP A 36 -15.68 -8.89 -2.31
C ASP A 36 -14.26 -8.76 -1.72
N TYR A 37 -13.25 -9.06 -2.53
CA TYR A 37 -11.86 -8.91 -2.13
C TYR A 37 -11.48 -7.45 -1.87
N ALA A 38 -11.77 -6.56 -2.81
CA ALA A 38 -11.50 -5.13 -2.68
C ALA A 38 -12.20 -4.54 -1.45
N GLU A 39 -13.48 -4.90 -1.24
CA GLU A 39 -14.27 -4.42 -0.10
C GLU A 39 -13.67 -4.88 1.24
N ASN A 40 -13.21 -6.13 1.32
CA ASN A 40 -12.55 -6.66 2.51
C ASN A 40 -11.20 -5.98 2.79
N VAL A 41 -10.41 -5.71 1.75
CA VAL A 41 -9.16 -4.96 1.86
C VAL A 41 -9.43 -3.54 2.35
N GLU A 42 -10.41 -2.84 1.77
CA GLU A 42 -10.81 -1.50 2.18
C GLU A 42 -11.25 -1.45 3.64
N LYS A 43 -12.20 -2.30 4.04
CA LYS A 43 -12.67 -2.41 5.42
C LYS A 43 -11.51 -2.66 6.38
N TYR A 44 -10.60 -3.58 6.01
CA TYR A 44 -9.47 -3.93 6.85
C TYR A 44 -8.49 -2.76 6.99
N LEU A 45 -8.09 -2.11 5.90
CA LEU A 45 -7.12 -1.02 5.93
C LEU A 45 -7.69 0.21 6.64
N LYS A 46 -8.92 0.65 6.31
CA LYS A 46 -9.56 1.79 6.98
C LYS A 46 -9.66 1.60 8.49
N LYS A 47 -9.80 0.35 8.97
CA LYS A 47 -9.83 0.02 10.40
C LYS A 47 -8.45 0.08 11.10
N HIS A 48 -7.36 -0.23 10.40
CA HIS A 48 -6.05 -0.43 11.03
C HIS A 48 -5.01 0.65 10.67
N VAL A 49 -5.18 1.34 9.56
CA VAL A 49 -4.33 2.44 9.13
C VAL A 49 -4.64 3.66 9.98
N LYS A 50 -3.62 4.20 10.63
CA LYS A 50 -3.74 5.44 11.39
C LYS A 50 -3.54 6.64 10.47
N PRO A 51 -4.51 7.56 10.38
CA PRO A 51 -4.34 8.80 9.62
C PRO A 51 -3.14 9.60 10.13
N SER A 52 -2.48 10.27 9.20
CA SER A 52 -1.41 11.21 9.42
C SER A 52 -1.97 12.63 9.43
N ASN A 53 -1.38 13.51 10.22
CA ASN A 53 -1.67 14.94 10.18
C ASN A 53 -0.86 15.68 9.11
N GLU A 54 0.05 14.98 8.42
CA GLU A 54 0.80 15.55 7.31
C GLU A 54 -0.01 15.48 6.01
N THR A 55 0.32 16.32 5.04
CA THR A 55 -0.37 16.36 3.74
C THR A 55 0.26 15.44 2.68
N LYS A 56 1.47 14.95 2.94
CA LYS A 56 2.26 14.15 2.00
C LYS A 56 3.30 13.30 2.73
N LEU A 57 3.81 12.26 2.06
CA LEU A 57 4.87 11.42 2.60
C LEU A 57 6.20 12.18 2.57
N LYS A 58 6.85 12.28 3.74
CA LYS A 58 8.20 12.81 3.89
C LYS A 58 9.09 11.72 4.48
N ARG A 59 10.16 11.36 3.75
CA ARG A 59 11.27 10.58 4.28
C ARG A 59 12.55 11.33 3.97
N HIS A 60 13.38 11.48 4.98
CA HIS A 60 14.72 12.01 4.79
C HIS A 60 15.67 10.83 4.64
N PRO A 61 16.46 10.76 3.56
CA PRO A 61 17.52 9.77 3.48
C PRO A 61 18.42 9.94 4.71
N SER A 62 18.76 8.82 5.34
CA SER A 62 19.75 8.84 6.43
C SER A 62 21.08 9.28 5.83
N ASN A 63 21.44 10.54 6.05
CA ASN A 63 22.75 11.08 5.66
C ASN A 63 23.82 10.49 6.58
N VAL A 64 24.21 9.24 6.32
CA VAL A 64 25.39 8.60 6.93
C VAL A 64 26.67 9.07 6.22
N GLY A 65 26.80 10.39 6.02
CA GLY A 65 27.96 11.03 5.39
C GLY A 65 29.29 10.69 6.07
N ARG A 66 29.25 10.23 7.33
CA ARG A 66 30.41 9.71 8.08
C ARG A 66 31.07 8.48 7.44
N TYR A 67 30.37 7.73 6.60
CA TYR A 67 30.89 6.52 5.94
C TYR A 67 31.21 6.71 4.45
N GLY A 68 31.19 7.96 3.93
CA GLY A 68 31.41 8.22 2.50
C GLY A 68 30.29 7.70 1.59
N ILE A 69 29.16 7.26 2.17
CA ILE A 69 27.96 6.86 1.44
C ILE A 69 27.08 8.11 1.32
N SER A 70 27.28 8.87 0.25
CA SER A 70 26.29 9.84 -0.20
C SER A 70 25.20 9.06 -0.95
N GLY A 71 23.98 9.02 -0.42
CA GLY A 71 22.84 8.53 -1.19
C GLY A 71 22.72 9.37 -2.46
N SER A 72 22.73 8.75 -3.63
CA SER A 72 22.41 9.43 -4.88
C SER A 72 20.99 10.01 -4.79
N ASP A 73 20.75 11.15 -5.45
CA ASP A 73 19.46 11.85 -5.45
C ASP A 73 18.28 10.94 -5.88
N GLU A 74 18.58 9.90 -6.66
CA GLU A 74 17.63 8.85 -7.07
C GLU A 74 17.82 7.52 -6.31
N SER A 75 17.66 7.53 -4.99
CA SER A 75 17.52 6.29 -4.23
C SER A 75 16.17 5.59 -4.51
N THR A 76 16.10 4.28 -4.28
CA THR A 76 14.83 3.53 -4.34
C THR A 76 13.77 4.11 -3.37
N ASP A 77 14.19 4.67 -2.24
CA ASP A 77 13.28 5.33 -1.29
C ASP A 77 12.74 6.66 -1.84
N SER A 78 13.58 7.48 -2.50
CA SER A 78 13.09 8.73 -3.11
C SER A 78 12.10 8.46 -4.24
N ARG A 79 12.31 7.41 -5.04
CA ARG A 79 11.32 6.97 -6.05
C ARG A 79 9.99 6.55 -5.41
N TYR A 80 10.03 5.80 -4.31
CA TYR A 80 8.82 5.40 -3.59
C TYR A 80 8.07 6.60 -3.00
N VAL A 81 8.79 7.54 -2.39
CA VAL A 81 8.18 8.77 -1.84
C VAL A 81 7.51 9.58 -2.94
N ASN A 82 8.18 9.74 -4.09
CA ASN A 82 7.59 10.44 -5.24
C ASN A 82 6.35 9.71 -5.77
N PHE A 83 6.41 8.39 -5.90
CA PHE A 83 5.25 7.58 -6.32
C PHE A 83 4.01 7.81 -5.44
N ILE A 84 4.16 7.74 -4.11
CA ILE A 84 3.04 7.98 -3.19
C ILE A 84 2.53 9.41 -3.31
N ASN A 85 3.43 10.39 -3.36
CA ASN A 85 3.05 11.81 -3.43
C ASN A 85 2.36 12.17 -4.76
N ASP A 86 2.78 11.57 -5.87
CA ASP A 86 2.09 11.71 -7.15
C ASP A 86 0.71 11.05 -7.11
N GLY A 87 0.59 9.86 -6.51
CA GLY A 87 -0.70 9.20 -6.30
C GLY A 87 -1.67 10.05 -5.49
N LEU A 88 -1.21 10.65 -4.38
CA LEU A 88 -2.00 11.59 -3.59
C LEU A 88 -2.47 12.80 -4.41
N ARG A 89 -1.61 13.33 -5.29
CA ARG A 89 -1.99 14.45 -6.17
C ARG A 89 -3.09 14.04 -7.15
N ILE A 90 -2.96 12.86 -7.77
CA ILE A 90 -3.90 12.33 -8.76
C ILE A 90 -5.29 12.12 -8.14
N ILE A 91 -5.37 11.43 -6.99
CA ILE A 91 -6.66 11.19 -6.35
C ILE A 91 -7.32 12.49 -5.87
N ARG A 92 -6.53 13.45 -5.36
CA ARG A 92 -7.02 14.79 -4.99
C ARG A 92 -7.53 15.61 -6.17
N SER A 93 -7.08 15.33 -7.38
CA SER A 93 -7.65 15.92 -8.61
C SER A 93 -8.90 15.20 -9.11
N GLY A 94 -9.35 14.14 -8.45
CA GLY A 94 -10.51 13.34 -8.86
C GLY A 94 -10.19 12.29 -9.94
N GLU A 95 -8.90 11.98 -10.14
CA GLU A 95 -8.45 10.95 -11.07
C GLU A 95 -8.08 9.65 -10.33
N VAL A 96 -7.92 8.56 -11.08
CA VAL A 96 -7.59 7.24 -10.52
C VAL A 96 -6.08 7.09 -10.34
N CYS A 97 -5.66 6.71 -9.13
CA CYS A 97 -4.29 6.28 -8.88
C CYS A 97 -4.18 4.75 -8.90
N TYR A 98 -3.25 4.22 -9.69
CA TYR A 98 -3.01 2.78 -9.80
C TYR A 98 -1.93 2.33 -8.81
N CYS A 99 -2.26 1.36 -7.98
CA CYS A 99 -1.34 0.70 -7.06
C CYS A 99 -1.21 -0.78 -7.40
N TYR A 100 -0.03 -1.36 -7.18
CA TYR A 100 0.25 -2.77 -7.45
C TYR A 100 0.36 -3.58 -6.16
N PHE A 101 0.57 -2.90 -5.03
CA PHE A 101 0.77 -3.56 -3.75
C PHE A 101 0.00 -2.86 -2.65
N VAL A 102 -0.56 -3.66 -1.74
CA VAL A 102 -1.39 -3.16 -0.63
C VAL A 102 -0.63 -2.18 0.28
N TYR A 103 0.70 -2.30 0.40
CA TYR A 103 1.48 -1.34 1.19
C TYR A 103 1.53 0.08 0.60
N GLN A 104 1.34 0.22 -0.72
CA GLN A 104 1.21 1.53 -1.36
C GLN A 104 -0.11 2.18 -0.95
N ILE A 105 -1.17 1.37 -0.91
CA ILE A 105 -2.50 1.79 -0.47
C ILE A 105 -2.50 2.14 1.01
N GLU A 106 -1.81 1.34 1.84
CA GLU A 106 -1.59 1.64 3.27
C GLU A 106 -1.01 3.05 3.44
N ASP A 107 0.03 3.40 2.67
CA ASP A 107 0.64 4.73 2.76
C ASP A 107 -0.29 5.83 2.18
N ILE A 108 -1.10 5.57 1.14
CA ILE A 108 -2.08 6.54 0.62
C ILE A 108 -3.20 6.82 1.64
N LEU A 109 -3.80 5.77 2.22
CA LEU A 109 -4.88 5.87 3.22
C LEU A 109 -4.45 6.59 4.51
N ARG A 110 -3.14 6.68 4.78
CA ARG A 110 -2.66 7.53 5.89
C ARG A 110 -2.95 9.00 5.65
N PHE A 111 -2.97 9.46 4.39
CA PHE A 111 -3.20 10.85 4.05
C PHE A 111 -4.62 11.10 3.57
N GLU A 112 -5.25 10.10 2.94
CA GLU A 112 -6.62 10.15 2.44
C GLU A 112 -7.42 8.94 2.96
N PRO A 113 -7.87 8.95 4.23
CA PRO A 113 -8.52 7.80 4.86
C PRO A 113 -9.87 7.42 4.24
N ASP A 114 -10.50 8.36 3.53
CA ASP A 114 -11.79 8.17 2.89
C ASP A 114 -11.68 7.52 1.50
N ALA A 115 -10.46 7.43 0.93
CA ALA A 115 -10.23 6.89 -0.40
C ALA A 115 -10.84 5.50 -0.59
N HIS A 116 -11.44 5.28 -1.75
CA HIS A 116 -12.03 4.03 -2.17
C HIS A 116 -11.02 3.15 -2.90
N ILE A 117 -11.12 1.85 -2.67
CA ILE A 117 -10.25 0.83 -3.26
C ILE A 117 -11.10 -0.10 -4.11
N ASP A 118 -10.70 -0.24 -5.35
CA ASP A 118 -11.21 -1.26 -6.25
C ASP A 118 -10.04 -2.12 -6.77
N PHE A 119 -10.31 -3.35 -7.22
CA PHE A 119 -9.27 -4.30 -7.64
C PHE A 119 -9.70 -5.03 -8.90
N HIS A 120 -8.94 -4.87 -9.98
CA HIS A 120 -9.17 -5.56 -11.25
C HIS A 120 -7.85 -6.00 -11.87
N ASP A 121 -7.79 -7.23 -12.38
CA ASP A 121 -6.64 -7.77 -13.14
C ASP A 121 -5.28 -7.63 -12.41
N GLY A 122 -5.27 -7.76 -11.08
CA GLY A 122 -4.04 -7.65 -10.29
C GLY A 122 -3.61 -6.21 -9.95
N VAL A 123 -4.42 -5.20 -10.28
CA VAL A 123 -4.14 -3.79 -10.04
C VAL A 123 -5.20 -3.18 -9.14
N TYR A 124 -4.77 -2.36 -8.18
CA TYR A 124 -5.66 -1.59 -7.32
C TYR A 124 -5.93 -0.21 -7.92
N TYR A 125 -7.20 0.16 -7.98
CA TYR A 125 -7.69 1.43 -8.47
C TYR A 125 -8.10 2.25 -7.25
N ILE A 126 -7.39 3.34 -6.99
CA ILE A 126 -7.62 4.19 -5.82
C ILE A 126 -8.25 5.50 -6.27
N THR A 127 -9.37 5.86 -5.64
CA THR A 127 -10.13 7.08 -5.91
C THR A 127 -10.54 7.77 -4.60
N LEU A 128 -10.93 9.04 -4.67
CA LEU A 128 -11.52 9.79 -3.54
C LEU A 128 -13.04 9.84 -3.67
#